data_AF-A0A5C6VQV1-F1
#
_entry.id   AF-A0A5C6VQV1-F1
#
_cell.length_a   1.000
_cell.length_b   1.000
_cell.length_c   1.000
_cell.angle_alpha   90.00
_cell.angle_beta   90.00
_cell.angle_gamma   90.00
#
_symmetry.space_group_name_H-M   'P 1'
#
loop_
_entity.id
_entity.type
_entity.pdbx_description
1 polymer ?
#
loop_
_entity_poly.entity_id
_entity_poly.type
_entity_poly.pdbx_seq_one_letter_code
_entity_poly.pdbx_strand_id
1 'polypeptide(L)'
;MAEAQESAMGASPAVAASGVPATGVSASNDFDLRQKALDARTADNNYRYAVAQHNCYSKFFVNHCLNSARDDMRVVAADIRKEQLALDDEKRMEHARQRDEQAAVKRAQNEAEAPAREAQDTRNAQAYEDKQRQHQLNQAQREAEAPQRSANEQTYQQKQQQHAIDQAQRGISPSQAAANQKAYDAKQAEFQRKLDEAHRQAAQKAQERVEKQQRFEQKQTEATQHKADVTERQKQAAEKTRQKQEEQAKQQQQLEQQQKQQQQQ
;
A
#
# COMPACT_ATOMS: atom_id res chain seq x y z
N MET A 1 -40.69 -0.98 0.26
CA MET A 1 -40.56 0.21 1.12
C MET A 1 -39.29 0.04 1.93
N ALA A 2 -38.36 0.98 1.73
CA ALA A 2 -37.17 1.28 2.53
C ALA A 2 -36.05 0.24 2.61
N GLU A 3 -35.03 0.50 1.79
CA GLU A 3 -33.61 0.19 1.99
C GLU A 3 -33.08 0.77 3.31
N ALA A 4 -32.12 0.09 3.92
CA ALA A 4 -31.04 0.71 4.69
C ALA A 4 -29.85 -0.27 4.79
N GLN A 5 -28.95 -0.18 3.79
CA GLN A 5 -27.60 -0.75 3.86
C GLN A 5 -26.69 0.30 4.50
N GLU A 6 -26.28 0.07 5.75
CA GLU A 6 -25.30 0.89 6.43
C GLU A 6 -23.89 0.45 6.04
N SER A 7 -23.18 1.33 5.34
CA SER A 7 -21.81 1.12 4.87
C SER A 7 -20.84 1.38 6.01
N ALA A 8 -20.22 0.31 6.53
CA ALA A 8 -19.12 0.42 7.49
C ALA A 8 -17.86 0.94 6.78
N MET A 9 -17.53 2.21 6.99
CA MET A 9 -16.23 2.78 6.64
C MET A 9 -15.14 2.18 7.53
N GLY A 10 -14.19 1.49 6.88
CA GLY A 10 -12.97 0.99 7.51
C GLY A 10 -12.09 2.12 8.02
N ALA A 11 -12.02 2.26 9.33
CA ALA A 11 -11.00 3.06 10.00
C ALA A 11 -9.65 2.34 9.85
N SER A 12 -8.73 2.92 9.08
CA SER A 12 -7.33 2.51 9.04
C SER A 12 -6.71 2.75 10.43
N PRO A 13 -5.91 1.82 10.98
CA PRO A 13 -5.23 2.06 12.23
C PRO A 13 -4.15 3.12 11.98
N ALA A 14 -4.31 4.29 12.60
CA ALA A 14 -3.22 5.24 12.74
C ALA A 14 -2.06 4.51 13.43
N VAL A 15 -0.97 4.33 12.69
CA VAL A 15 0.30 3.87 13.24
C VAL A 15 0.68 4.89 14.30
N ALA A 16 0.50 4.53 15.56
CA ALA A 16 0.96 5.31 16.69
C ALA A 16 2.49 5.40 16.55
N ALA A 17 2.96 6.52 16.03
CA ALA A 17 4.37 6.88 16.05
C ALA A 17 4.82 6.73 17.50
N SER A 18 5.72 5.78 17.71
CA SER A 18 6.36 5.52 18.99
C SER A 18 6.98 6.84 19.45
N GLY A 19 6.31 7.51 20.39
CA GLY A 19 6.85 8.64 21.10
C GLY A 19 7.98 8.14 21.98
N VAL A 20 9.15 7.99 21.39
CA VAL A 20 10.40 7.85 22.15
C VAL A 20 10.50 9.14 22.98
N PRO A 21 10.63 9.07 24.31
CA PRO A 21 10.70 10.27 25.11
C PRO A 21 11.97 11.02 24.70
N ALA A 22 11.79 12.21 24.14
CA ALA A 22 12.87 13.10 23.69
C ALA A 22 13.83 13.52 24.83
N THR A 23 13.49 13.19 26.07
CA THR A 23 14.28 13.47 27.28
C THR A 23 15.58 12.65 27.37
N GLY A 24 15.60 11.42 26.84
CA GLY A 24 16.82 10.60 26.85
C GLY A 24 17.90 11.18 25.94
N VAL A 25 17.51 11.68 24.77
CA VAL A 25 18.43 12.28 23.79
C VAL A 25 18.95 13.63 24.29
N SER A 26 18.11 14.44 24.95
CA SER A 26 18.54 15.72 25.53
C SER A 26 19.54 15.55 26.68
N ALA A 27 19.36 14.52 27.53
CA ALA A 27 20.29 14.22 28.62
C ALA A 27 21.65 13.70 28.08
N SER A 28 21.64 12.81 27.09
CA SER A 28 22.88 12.36 26.42
C SER A 28 23.65 13.51 25.78
N ASN A 29 22.95 14.41 25.09
CA ASN A 29 23.57 15.59 24.47
C ASN A 29 24.19 16.54 25.50
N ASP A 30 23.58 16.72 26.68
CA ASP A 30 24.13 17.54 27.76
C ASP A 30 25.43 16.94 28.32
N PHE A 31 25.45 15.62 28.56
CA PHE A 31 26.66 14.91 29.01
C PHE A 31 27.81 15.01 28.00
N ASP A 32 27.51 14.92 26.70
CA ASP A 32 28.51 15.03 25.64
C ASP A 32 29.09 16.44 25.53
N LEU A 33 28.26 17.47 25.72
CA LEU A 33 28.72 18.86 25.74
C LEU A 33 29.64 19.14 26.92
N ARG A 34 29.27 18.66 28.12
CA ARG A 34 30.12 18.78 29.31
C ARG A 34 31.44 18.02 29.17
N GLN A 35 31.40 16.82 28.57
CA GLN A 35 32.61 16.05 28.28
C GLN A 35 33.55 16.84 27.35
N LYS A 36 33.04 17.38 26.25
CA LYS A 36 33.85 18.19 25.31
C LYS A 36 34.47 19.42 25.97
N ALA A 37 33.76 20.05 26.89
CA ALA A 37 34.29 21.18 27.64
C ALA A 37 35.46 20.78 28.56
N LEU A 38 35.37 19.62 29.22
CA LEU A 38 36.47 19.06 30.03
C LEU A 38 37.66 18.65 29.17
N ASP A 39 37.41 18.06 28.01
CA ASP A 39 38.47 17.68 27.05
C ASP A 39 39.20 18.91 26.51
N ALA A 40 38.46 19.97 26.17
CA ALA A 40 39.03 21.24 25.73
C ALA A 40 39.89 21.90 26.82
N ARG A 41 39.42 21.89 28.08
CA ARG A 41 40.22 22.38 29.23
C ARG A 41 41.48 21.56 29.46
N THR A 42 41.41 20.25 29.26
CA THR A 42 42.57 19.37 29.35
C THR A 42 43.59 19.70 28.27
N ALA A 43 43.13 19.89 27.04
CA ALA A 43 43.99 20.27 25.91
C ALA A 43 44.66 21.63 26.14
N ASP A 44 43.91 22.64 26.60
CA ASP A 44 44.47 23.96 26.94
C ASP A 44 45.51 23.87 28.07
N ASN A 45 45.21 23.14 29.14
CA ASN A 45 46.15 22.96 30.25
C ASN A 45 47.47 22.30 29.81
N ASN A 46 47.39 21.27 28.97
CA ASN A 46 48.54 20.61 28.39
C ASN A 46 49.34 21.54 27.47
N TYR A 47 48.65 22.34 26.65
CA TYR A 47 49.29 23.33 25.78
C TYR A 47 50.04 24.39 26.60
N ARG A 48 49.41 24.96 27.63
CA ARG A 48 50.03 25.95 28.51
C ARG A 48 51.24 25.37 29.25
N TYR A 49 51.17 24.13 29.70
CA TYR A 49 52.31 23.44 30.29
C TYR A 49 53.46 23.26 29.29
N ALA A 50 53.18 22.84 28.06
CA ALA A 50 54.20 22.67 27.03
C ALA A 50 54.91 24.00 26.69
N VAL A 51 54.15 25.10 26.56
CA VAL A 51 54.71 26.44 26.36
C VAL A 51 55.55 26.88 27.56
N ALA A 52 55.05 26.69 28.78
CA ALA A 52 55.80 27.01 30.00
C ALA A 52 57.10 26.21 30.12
N GLN A 53 57.06 24.92 29.76
CA GLN A 53 58.23 24.05 29.73
C GLN A 53 59.29 24.58 28.76
N HIS A 54 58.90 24.95 27.54
CA HIS A 54 59.83 25.54 26.56
C HIS A 54 60.45 26.84 27.09
N ASN A 55 59.63 27.72 27.69
CA ASN A 55 60.09 28.98 28.26
C ASN A 55 61.04 28.78 29.47
N CYS A 56 60.88 27.71 30.24
CA CYS A 56 61.75 27.40 31.38
C CYS A 56 63.19 27.11 30.96
N TYR A 57 63.42 26.53 29.78
CA TYR A 57 64.78 26.30 29.27
C TYR A 57 65.55 27.57 28.94
N SER A 58 64.86 28.70 28.81
CA SER A 58 65.48 30.02 28.61
C SER A 58 65.84 30.73 29.92
N LYS A 59 65.58 30.12 31.09
CA LYS A 59 65.84 30.72 32.41
C LYS A 59 67.06 30.09 33.09
N PHE A 60 67.72 30.86 33.96
CA PHE A 60 68.87 30.39 34.73
C PHE A 60 68.53 29.25 35.70
N PHE A 61 67.36 29.29 36.36
CA PHE A 61 66.90 28.25 37.30
C PHE A 61 65.89 27.29 36.66
N VAL A 62 66.31 26.57 35.62
CA VAL A 62 65.44 25.66 34.82
C VAL A 62 64.69 24.67 35.70
N ASN A 63 65.37 23.96 36.60
CA ASN A 63 64.75 22.92 37.44
C ASN A 63 63.63 23.46 38.34
N HIS A 64 63.82 24.64 38.94
CA HIS A 64 62.79 25.26 39.75
C HIS A 64 61.59 25.70 38.90
N CYS A 65 61.86 26.30 37.73
CA CYS A 65 60.81 26.70 36.79
C CYS A 65 59.98 25.50 36.30
N LEU A 66 60.62 24.38 35.95
CA LEU A 66 59.95 23.17 35.50
C LEU A 66 59.06 22.55 36.57
N ASN A 67 59.50 22.59 37.84
CA ASN A 67 58.71 22.09 38.95
C ASN A 67 57.48 22.97 39.18
N SER A 68 57.64 24.30 39.24
CA SER A 68 56.51 25.23 39.35
C SER A 68 55.49 25.03 38.22
N ALA A 69 55.95 24.96 36.97
CA ALA A 69 55.06 24.74 35.83
C ALA A 69 54.32 23.39 35.90
N ARG A 70 54.97 22.35 36.45
CA ARG A 70 54.34 21.03 36.65
C ARG A 70 53.31 21.07 37.77
N ASP A 71 53.58 21.82 38.84
CA ASP A 71 52.65 21.96 39.96
C ASP A 71 51.39 22.73 39.53
N ASP A 72 51.55 23.82 38.76
CA ASP A 72 50.44 24.56 38.16
C ASP A 72 49.57 23.67 37.25
N MET A 73 50.21 22.84 36.42
CA MET A 73 49.53 21.86 35.58
C MET A 73 48.74 20.85 36.42
N ARG A 74 49.36 20.29 37.47
CA ARG A 74 48.74 19.29 38.36
C ARG A 74 47.51 19.81 39.10
N VAL A 75 47.52 21.07 39.54
CA VAL A 75 46.37 21.68 40.21
C VAL A 75 45.16 21.69 39.28
N VAL A 76 45.32 22.22 38.07
CA VAL A 76 44.22 22.28 37.09
C VAL A 76 43.79 20.88 36.64
N ALA A 77 44.74 19.96 36.45
CA ALA A 77 44.43 18.58 36.10
C ALA A 77 43.63 17.85 37.21
N ALA A 78 43.92 18.14 38.48
CA ALA A 78 43.17 17.60 39.61
C ALA A 78 41.73 18.10 39.63
N ASP A 79 41.50 19.39 39.35
CA ASP A 79 40.16 19.97 39.25
C ASP A 79 39.37 19.37 38.09
N ILE A 80 39.97 19.27 36.90
CA ILE A 80 39.35 18.62 35.73
C ILE A 80 38.97 17.17 36.06
N ARG A 81 39.86 16.42 36.71
CA ARG A 81 39.58 15.02 37.09
C ARG A 81 38.43 14.91 38.09
N LYS A 82 38.31 15.84 39.03
CA LYS A 82 37.19 15.88 39.98
C LYS A 82 35.86 16.08 39.25
N GLU A 83 35.82 17.00 38.30
CA GLU A 83 34.63 17.26 37.48
C GLU A 83 34.30 16.05 36.58
N GLN A 84 35.30 15.40 35.99
CA GLN A 84 35.11 14.18 35.20
C GLN A 84 34.50 13.04 36.02
N LEU A 85 34.98 12.81 37.24
CA LEU A 85 34.45 11.78 38.12
C LEU A 85 32.98 12.04 38.47
N ALA A 86 32.63 13.30 38.76
CA ALA A 86 31.24 13.68 39.01
C ALA A 86 30.35 13.43 37.78
N LEU A 87 30.81 13.79 36.58
CA LEU A 87 30.10 13.52 35.33
C LEU A 87 29.89 12.01 35.09
N ASP A 88 30.91 11.19 35.37
CA ASP A 88 30.84 9.75 35.21
C ASP A 88 29.92 9.09 36.25
N ASP A 89 29.89 9.60 37.49
CA ASP A 89 28.94 9.19 38.52
C ASP A 89 27.48 9.48 38.09
N GLU A 90 27.21 10.67 37.57
CA GLU A 90 25.90 11.04 37.03
C GLU A 90 25.47 10.09 35.89
N LYS A 91 26.37 9.82 34.93
CA LYS A 91 26.12 8.87 33.84
C LYS A 91 25.82 7.47 34.37
N ARG A 92 26.57 6.99 35.36
CA ARG A 92 26.34 5.67 35.98
C ARG A 92 24.96 5.58 36.62
N MET A 93 24.55 6.62 37.35
CA MET A 93 23.25 6.67 38.02
C MET A 93 22.11 6.70 37.01
N GLU A 94 22.22 7.50 35.95
CA GLU A 94 21.19 7.58 34.91
C GLU A 94 21.05 6.23 34.17
N HIS A 95 22.16 5.59 33.81
CA HIS A 95 22.11 4.24 33.21
C HIS A 95 21.54 3.19 34.15
N ALA A 96 21.79 3.29 35.47
CA ALA A 96 21.17 2.40 36.45
C ALA A 96 19.65 2.61 36.47
N ARG A 97 19.18 3.85 36.53
CA ARG A 97 17.75 4.18 36.49
C ARG A 97 17.08 3.64 35.22
N GLN A 98 17.69 3.85 34.06
CA GLN A 98 17.17 3.34 32.79
C GLN A 98 17.05 1.82 32.76
N ARG A 99 18.04 1.09 33.30
CA ARG A 99 17.95 -0.37 33.42
C ARG A 99 16.82 -0.80 34.33
N ASP A 100 16.65 -0.14 35.47
CA ASP A 100 15.60 -0.47 36.43
C ASP A 100 14.21 -0.18 35.87
N GLU A 101 14.04 0.94 35.16
CA GLU A 101 12.82 1.30 34.42
C GLU A 101 12.50 0.25 33.35
N GLN A 102 13.47 -0.11 32.51
CA GLN A 102 13.29 -1.13 31.47
C GLN A 102 12.97 -2.51 32.07
N ALA A 103 13.63 -2.88 33.17
CA ALA A 103 13.34 -4.12 33.88
C ALA A 103 11.94 -4.11 34.50
N ALA A 104 11.49 -2.97 35.04
CA ALA A 104 10.13 -2.82 35.55
C ALA A 104 9.09 -2.94 34.44
N VAL A 105 9.29 -2.27 33.30
CA VAL A 105 8.40 -2.38 32.12
C VAL A 105 8.34 -3.83 31.63
N LYS A 106 9.48 -4.49 31.49
CA LYS A 106 9.54 -5.89 31.02
C LYS A 106 8.87 -6.85 32.01
N ARG A 107 9.04 -6.64 33.32
CA ARG A 107 8.33 -7.43 34.34
C ARG A 107 6.82 -7.23 34.23
N ALA A 108 6.35 -5.99 34.14
CA ALA A 108 4.94 -5.68 33.98
C ALA A 108 4.33 -6.30 32.70
N GLN A 109 5.06 -6.26 31.58
CA GLN A 109 4.65 -6.92 30.33
C GLN A 109 4.55 -8.44 30.51
N ASN A 110 5.59 -9.06 31.08
CA ASN A 110 5.60 -10.50 31.31
C ASN A 110 4.46 -10.95 32.24
N GLU A 111 4.15 -10.17 33.27
CA GLU A 111 3.04 -10.43 34.19
C GLU A 111 1.68 -10.27 33.50
N ALA A 112 1.51 -9.22 32.70
CA ALA A 112 0.29 -9.01 31.91
C ALA A 112 0.06 -10.13 30.88
N GLU A 113 1.13 -10.63 30.25
CA GLU A 113 1.09 -11.70 29.26
C GLU A 113 1.10 -13.11 29.87
N ALA A 114 1.38 -13.26 31.17
CA ALA A 114 1.44 -14.55 31.85
C ALA A 114 0.18 -15.43 31.64
N PRO A 115 -1.05 -14.93 31.87
CA PRO A 115 -2.25 -15.77 31.68
C PRO A 115 -2.47 -16.15 30.22
N ALA A 116 -2.11 -15.28 29.27
CA ALA A 116 -2.22 -15.57 27.85
C ALA A 116 -1.23 -16.68 27.44
N ARG A 117 0.00 -16.63 27.96
CA ARG A 117 1.02 -17.67 27.75
C ARG A 117 0.59 -19.01 28.34
N GLU A 118 0.10 -19.02 29.58
CA GLU A 118 -0.40 -20.25 30.22
C GLU A 118 -1.61 -20.84 29.47
N ALA A 119 -2.53 -20.00 29.01
CA ALA A 119 -3.66 -20.44 28.20
C ALA A 119 -3.21 -21.03 26.85
N GLN A 120 -2.17 -20.45 26.24
CA GLN A 120 -1.58 -20.96 25.00
C GLN A 120 -0.85 -22.29 25.22
N ASP A 121 -0.07 -22.41 26.28
CA ASP A 121 0.63 -23.65 26.65
C ASP A 121 -0.37 -24.78 26.91
N THR A 122 -1.46 -24.49 27.63
CA THR A 122 -2.55 -25.43 27.85
C THR A 122 -3.20 -25.88 26.54
N ARG A 123 -3.51 -24.94 25.63
CA ARG A 123 -4.07 -25.26 24.30
C ARG A 123 -3.12 -26.11 23.47
N ASN A 124 -1.82 -25.81 23.52
CA ASN A 124 -0.80 -26.55 22.80
C ASN A 124 -0.67 -27.98 23.33
N ALA A 125 -0.68 -28.16 24.65
CA ALA A 125 -0.67 -29.48 25.29
C ALA A 125 -1.90 -30.31 24.90
N GLN A 126 -3.10 -29.72 24.99
CA GLN A 126 -4.34 -30.37 24.57
C GLN A 126 -4.31 -30.76 23.09
N ALA A 127 -3.89 -29.84 22.21
CA ALA A 127 -3.80 -30.12 20.78
C ALA A 127 -2.80 -31.24 20.45
N TYR A 128 -1.72 -31.35 21.23
CA TYR A 128 -0.75 -32.44 21.10
C TYR A 128 -1.37 -33.79 21.50
N GLU A 129 -2.04 -33.85 22.65
CA GLU A 129 -2.74 -35.06 23.10
C GLU A 129 -3.86 -35.47 22.14
N ASP A 130 -4.65 -34.52 21.65
CA ASP A 130 -5.72 -34.76 20.67
C ASP A 130 -5.16 -35.38 19.39
N LYS A 131 -4.05 -34.84 18.87
CA LYS A 131 -3.36 -35.38 17.69
C LYS A 131 -2.82 -36.79 17.94
N GLN A 132 -2.29 -37.06 19.13
CA GLN A 132 -1.85 -38.42 19.49
C GLN A 132 -3.03 -39.40 19.48
N ARG A 133 -4.18 -39.03 20.09
CA ARG A 133 -5.39 -39.87 20.06
C ARG A 133 -5.91 -40.06 18.65
N GLN A 134 -5.97 -38.99 17.86
CA GLN A 134 -6.41 -39.07 16.47
C GLN A 134 -5.48 -39.98 15.63
N HIS A 135 -4.17 -39.92 15.86
CA HIS A 135 -3.22 -40.80 15.20
C HIS A 135 -3.49 -42.26 15.52
N GLN A 136 -3.71 -42.60 16.80
CA GLN A 136 -4.06 -43.96 17.23
C GLN A 136 -5.39 -44.44 16.59
N LEU A 137 -6.41 -43.58 16.57
CA LEU A 137 -7.69 -43.91 15.93
C LEU A 137 -7.53 -44.13 14.41
N ASN A 138 -6.80 -43.26 13.73
CA ASN A 138 -6.53 -43.40 12.30
C ASN A 138 -5.71 -44.65 11.98
N GLN A 139 -4.79 -45.06 12.86
CA GLN A 139 -4.08 -46.33 12.72
C GLN A 139 -5.04 -47.51 12.87
N ALA A 140 -5.85 -47.54 13.94
CA ALA A 140 -6.82 -48.60 14.17
C ALA A 140 -7.84 -48.72 13.02
N GLN A 141 -8.33 -47.59 12.50
CA GLN A 141 -9.22 -47.58 11.32
C GLN A 141 -8.51 -48.12 10.08
N ARG A 142 -7.26 -47.69 9.83
CA ARG A 142 -6.48 -48.21 8.70
C ARG A 142 -6.29 -49.71 8.81
N GLU A 143 -5.98 -50.24 9.98
CA GLU A 143 -5.82 -51.68 10.20
C GLU A 143 -7.14 -52.43 10.00
N ALA A 144 -8.25 -51.92 10.54
CA ALA A 144 -9.58 -52.52 10.38
C ALA A 144 -10.03 -52.57 8.91
N GLU A 145 -9.74 -51.52 8.13
CA GLU A 145 -10.07 -51.44 6.71
C GLU A 145 -9.07 -52.15 5.79
N ALA A 146 -7.94 -52.63 6.30
CA ALA A 146 -6.88 -53.24 5.47
C ALA A 146 -7.37 -54.44 4.62
N PRO A 147 -8.20 -55.37 5.15
CA PRO A 147 -8.75 -56.46 4.36
C PRO A 147 -9.72 -55.98 3.26
N GLN A 148 -10.50 -54.93 3.55
CA GLN A 148 -11.42 -54.37 2.57
C GLN A 148 -10.66 -53.63 1.46
N ARG A 149 -9.58 -52.91 1.81
CA ARG A 149 -8.72 -52.26 0.81
C ARG A 149 -8.03 -53.27 -0.10
N SER A 150 -7.53 -54.40 0.43
CA SER A 150 -6.94 -55.45 -0.39
C SER A 150 -7.96 -56.13 -1.30
N ALA A 151 -9.18 -56.39 -0.83
CA ALA A 151 -10.27 -56.92 -1.67
C ALA A 151 -10.68 -55.94 -2.78
N ASN A 152 -10.75 -54.64 -2.48
CA ASN A 152 -11.04 -53.61 -3.47
C ASN A 152 -9.93 -53.50 -4.53
N GLU A 153 -8.67 -53.53 -4.12
CA GLU A 153 -7.51 -53.57 -5.03
C GLU A 153 -7.59 -54.77 -5.98
N GLN A 154 -7.84 -55.98 -5.47
CA GLN A 154 -8.01 -57.17 -6.31
C GLN A 154 -9.17 -57.02 -7.31
N THR A 155 -10.28 -56.47 -6.86
CA THR A 155 -11.45 -56.22 -7.71
C THR A 155 -11.13 -55.21 -8.82
N TYR A 156 -10.37 -54.15 -8.50
CA TYR A 156 -9.93 -53.16 -9.48
C TYR A 156 -9.01 -53.79 -10.53
N GLN A 157 -8.02 -54.59 -10.11
CA GLN A 157 -7.11 -55.30 -11.01
C GLN A 157 -7.85 -56.28 -11.93
N GLN A 158 -8.85 -57.01 -11.42
CA GLN A 158 -9.69 -57.88 -12.25
C GLN A 158 -10.49 -57.08 -13.29
N LYS A 159 -11.08 -55.94 -12.91
CA LYS A 159 -11.81 -55.08 -13.84
C LYS A 159 -10.88 -54.51 -14.92
N GLN A 160 -9.66 -54.12 -14.56
CA GLN A 160 -8.62 -53.69 -15.51
C GLN A 160 -8.32 -54.79 -16.53
N GLN A 161 -8.09 -56.03 -16.08
CA GLN A 161 -7.86 -57.18 -16.97
C GLN A 161 -9.06 -57.45 -17.87
N GLN A 162 -10.28 -57.44 -17.32
CA GLN A 162 -11.50 -57.63 -18.09
C GLN A 162 -11.66 -56.54 -19.16
N HIS A 163 -11.37 -55.28 -18.82
CA HIS A 163 -11.42 -54.18 -19.78
C HIS A 163 -10.39 -54.34 -20.90
N ALA A 164 -9.19 -54.85 -20.61
CA ALA A 164 -8.18 -55.16 -21.62
C ALA A 164 -8.63 -56.30 -22.55
N ILE A 165 -9.24 -57.36 -22.01
CA ILE A 165 -9.81 -58.47 -22.79
C ILE A 165 -10.96 -57.96 -23.67
N ASP A 166 -11.87 -57.19 -23.10
CA ASP A 166 -13.00 -56.59 -23.81
C ASP A 166 -12.53 -55.67 -24.94
N GLN A 167 -11.45 -54.90 -24.75
CA GLN A 167 -10.86 -54.09 -25.81
C GLN A 167 -10.25 -54.94 -26.92
N ALA A 168 -9.55 -56.02 -26.57
CA ALA A 168 -8.99 -56.94 -27.55
C ALA A 168 -10.10 -57.64 -28.36
N GLN A 169 -11.21 -58.03 -27.71
CA GLN A 169 -12.38 -58.63 -28.35
C GLN A 169 -13.16 -57.63 -29.21
N ARG A 170 -13.26 -56.37 -28.76
CA ARG A 170 -13.87 -55.28 -29.54
C ARG A 170 -13.00 -54.78 -30.67
N GLY A 171 -11.89 -55.46 -30.99
CA GLY A 171 -10.94 -55.13 -32.06
C GLY A 171 -11.63 -54.44 -33.23
N ILE A 172 -11.48 -53.11 -33.28
CA ILE A 172 -12.00 -52.27 -34.33
C ILE A 172 -11.37 -52.82 -35.61
N SER A 173 -12.17 -53.41 -36.49
CA SER A 173 -11.62 -53.91 -37.74
C SER A 173 -10.94 -52.74 -38.49
N PRO A 174 -9.90 -52.97 -39.30
CA PRO A 174 -9.24 -51.91 -40.05
C PRO A 174 -10.22 -51.03 -40.84
N SER A 175 -11.38 -51.57 -41.23
CA SER A 175 -12.44 -50.82 -41.91
C SER A 175 -13.22 -49.86 -40.99
N GLN A 176 -13.48 -50.24 -39.73
CA GLN A 176 -14.11 -49.34 -38.75
C GLN A 176 -13.15 -48.24 -38.26
N ALA A 177 -11.85 -48.55 -38.13
CA ALA A 177 -10.84 -47.54 -37.78
C ALA A 177 -10.73 -46.47 -38.88
N ALA A 178 -10.70 -46.89 -40.15
CA ALA A 178 -10.71 -45.98 -41.29
C ALA A 178 -12.01 -45.16 -41.39
N ALA A 179 -13.16 -45.75 -41.07
CA ALA A 179 -14.44 -45.03 -41.04
C ALA A 179 -14.50 -43.98 -39.92
N ASN A 180 -14.00 -44.33 -38.73
CA ASN A 180 -13.93 -43.41 -37.59
C ASN A 180 -12.95 -42.27 -37.84
N GLN A 181 -11.80 -42.55 -38.47
CA GLN A 181 -10.83 -41.51 -38.85
C GLN A 181 -11.44 -40.54 -39.86
N LYS A 182 -12.11 -41.05 -40.91
CA LYS A 182 -12.81 -40.20 -41.89
C LYS A 182 -13.91 -39.35 -41.23
N ALA A 183 -14.67 -39.92 -40.31
CA ALA A 183 -15.70 -39.19 -39.58
C ALA A 183 -15.09 -38.10 -38.66
N TYR A 184 -13.93 -38.37 -38.06
CA TYR A 184 -13.20 -37.39 -37.26
C TYR A 184 -12.66 -36.25 -38.12
N ASP A 185 -11.98 -36.57 -39.22
CA ASP A 185 -11.41 -35.58 -40.14
C ASP A 185 -12.51 -34.71 -40.78
N ALA A 186 -13.65 -35.31 -41.13
CA ALA A 186 -14.82 -34.58 -41.61
C ALA A 186 -15.38 -33.60 -40.56
N LYS A 187 -15.48 -34.03 -39.29
CA LYS A 187 -15.91 -33.17 -38.18
C LYS A 187 -14.93 -32.03 -37.91
N GLN A 188 -13.63 -32.29 -38.00
CA GLN A 188 -12.59 -31.27 -37.87
C GLN A 188 -12.71 -30.22 -38.99
N ALA A 189 -12.88 -30.66 -40.24
CA ALA A 189 -13.09 -29.76 -41.37
C ALA A 189 -14.39 -28.93 -41.24
N GLU A 190 -15.47 -29.53 -40.75
CA GLU A 190 -16.73 -28.83 -40.50
C GLU A 190 -16.59 -27.79 -39.38
N PHE A 191 -15.87 -28.12 -38.30
CA PHE A 191 -15.58 -27.20 -37.21
C PHE A 191 -14.75 -26.00 -37.69
N GLN A 192 -13.71 -26.25 -38.48
CA GLN A 192 -12.90 -25.18 -39.07
C GLN A 192 -13.74 -24.26 -39.97
N ARG A 193 -14.62 -24.83 -40.81
CA ARG A 193 -15.56 -24.05 -41.63
C ARG A 193 -16.48 -23.18 -40.78
N LYS A 194 -17.00 -23.70 -39.65
CA LYS A 194 -17.84 -22.93 -38.73
C LYS A 194 -17.09 -21.78 -38.07
N LEU A 195 -15.80 -21.97 -37.73
CA LEU A 195 -14.96 -20.89 -37.21
C LEU A 195 -14.74 -19.81 -38.27
N ASP A 196 -14.39 -20.19 -39.50
CA ASP A 196 -14.17 -19.25 -40.59
C ASP A 196 -15.45 -18.45 -40.91
N GLU A 197 -16.61 -19.12 -40.89
CA GLU A 197 -17.91 -18.48 -41.05
C GLU A 197 -18.21 -17.50 -39.90
N ALA A 198 -17.99 -17.91 -38.65
CA ALA A 198 -18.17 -17.04 -37.49
C ALA A 198 -17.27 -15.79 -37.54
N HIS A 199 -16.02 -15.94 -37.98
CA HIS A 199 -15.10 -14.82 -38.19
C HIS A 199 -15.60 -13.85 -39.27
N ARG A 200 -16.09 -14.37 -40.40
CA ARG A 200 -16.68 -13.53 -41.46
C ARG A 200 -17.90 -12.78 -40.95
N GLN A 201 -18.80 -13.44 -40.22
CA GLN A 201 -19.98 -12.80 -39.64
C GLN A 201 -19.60 -11.74 -38.59
N ALA A 202 -18.60 -12.01 -37.77
CA ALA A 202 -18.11 -11.04 -36.78
C ALA A 202 -17.52 -9.79 -37.47
N ALA A 203 -16.75 -9.97 -38.55
CA ALA A 203 -16.21 -8.88 -39.34
C ALA A 203 -17.31 -8.02 -39.98
N GLN A 204 -18.34 -8.65 -40.57
CA GLN A 204 -19.50 -7.94 -41.13
C GLN A 204 -20.25 -7.14 -40.05
N LYS A 205 -20.53 -7.75 -38.90
CA LYS A 205 -21.18 -7.06 -37.78
C LYS A 205 -20.33 -5.91 -37.23
N ALA A 206 -19.01 -6.02 -37.25
CA ALA A 206 -18.12 -4.94 -36.85
C ALA A 206 -18.22 -3.74 -37.82
N GLN A 207 -18.21 -4.00 -39.13
CA GLN A 207 -18.42 -2.97 -40.15
C GLN A 207 -19.78 -2.28 -39.99
N GLU A 208 -20.85 -3.06 -39.80
CA GLU A 208 -22.21 -2.53 -39.59
C GLU A 208 -22.29 -1.63 -38.35
N ARG A 209 -21.59 -1.98 -37.26
CA ARG A 209 -21.53 -1.13 -36.05
C ARG A 209 -20.85 0.21 -36.34
N VAL A 210 -19.75 0.21 -37.09
CA VAL A 210 -19.04 1.44 -37.48
C VAL A 210 -19.95 2.32 -38.35
N GLU A 211 -20.62 1.76 -39.35
CA GLU A 211 -21.55 2.50 -40.20
C GLU A 211 -22.73 3.07 -39.41
N LYS A 212 -23.32 2.30 -38.49
CA LYS A 212 -24.40 2.77 -37.62
C LYS A 212 -23.94 3.91 -36.72
N GLN A 213 -22.73 3.82 -36.18
CA GLN A 213 -22.16 4.87 -35.35
C GLN A 213 -21.97 6.16 -36.16
N GLN A 214 -21.38 6.08 -37.36
CA GLN A 214 -21.24 7.23 -38.25
C GLN A 214 -22.58 7.86 -38.61
N ARG A 215 -23.60 7.05 -38.94
CA ARG A 215 -24.95 7.55 -39.22
C ARG A 215 -25.59 8.21 -38.00
N PHE A 216 -25.32 7.73 -36.79
CA PHE A 216 -25.84 8.33 -35.58
C PHE A 216 -25.18 9.68 -35.30
N GLU A 217 -23.86 9.77 -35.45
CA GLU A 217 -23.10 11.03 -35.33
C GLU A 217 -23.56 12.07 -36.36
N GLN A 218 -23.72 11.67 -37.63
CA GLN A 218 -24.28 12.52 -38.68
C GLN A 218 -25.66 13.06 -38.30
N LYS A 219 -26.56 12.21 -37.83
CA LYS A 219 -27.90 12.64 -37.37
C LYS A 219 -27.84 13.62 -36.22
N GLN A 220 -26.91 13.46 -35.28
CA GLN A 220 -26.75 14.44 -34.20
C GLN A 220 -26.29 15.80 -34.75
N THR A 221 -25.30 15.82 -35.64
CA THR A 221 -24.83 17.05 -36.27
C THR A 221 -25.95 17.73 -37.07
N GLU A 222 -26.67 16.97 -37.90
CA GLU A 222 -27.83 17.47 -38.67
C GLU A 222 -28.91 18.04 -37.75
N ALA A 223 -29.22 17.37 -36.64
CA ALA A 223 -30.21 17.87 -35.67
C ALA A 223 -29.76 19.18 -35.02
N THR A 224 -28.47 19.32 -34.68
CA THR A 224 -27.92 20.57 -34.12
C THR A 224 -27.94 21.72 -35.13
N GLN A 225 -27.56 21.45 -36.38
CA GLN A 225 -27.60 22.42 -37.47
C GLN A 225 -29.05 22.87 -37.72
N HIS A 226 -29.98 21.92 -37.84
CA HIS A 226 -31.39 22.24 -38.03
C HIS A 226 -31.96 23.08 -36.88
N LYS A 227 -31.58 22.80 -35.62
CA LYS A 227 -31.99 23.63 -34.48
C LYS A 227 -31.43 25.05 -34.57
N ALA A 228 -30.16 25.20 -34.98
CA ALA A 228 -29.54 26.51 -35.18
C ALA A 228 -30.26 27.30 -36.29
N ASP A 229 -30.50 26.67 -37.44
CA ASP A 229 -31.19 27.26 -38.58
C ASP A 229 -32.62 27.72 -38.22
N VAL A 230 -33.37 26.89 -37.48
CA VAL A 230 -34.71 27.26 -36.99
C VAL A 230 -34.63 28.44 -36.01
N THR A 231 -33.65 28.45 -35.10
CA THR A 231 -33.46 29.54 -34.14
C THR A 231 -33.11 30.85 -34.86
N GLU A 232 -32.22 30.81 -35.85
CA GLU A 232 -31.85 31.97 -36.64
C GLU A 232 -33.04 32.50 -37.44
N ARG A 233 -33.80 31.61 -38.09
CA ARG A 233 -35.03 31.99 -38.80
C ARG A 233 -36.04 32.67 -37.88
N GLN A 234 -36.20 32.19 -36.64
CA GLN A 234 -37.07 32.82 -35.64
C GLN A 234 -36.56 34.22 -35.23
N LYS A 235 -35.26 34.39 -35.01
CA LYS A 235 -34.66 35.70 -34.71
C LYS A 235 -34.87 36.69 -35.85
N GLN A 236 -34.56 36.28 -37.08
CA GLN A 236 -34.76 37.11 -38.27
C GLN A 236 -36.25 37.49 -38.43
N ALA A 237 -37.19 36.58 -38.14
CA ALA A 237 -38.63 36.89 -38.15
C ALA A 237 -39.03 37.88 -37.05
N ALA A 238 -38.48 37.75 -35.83
CA ALA A 238 -38.72 38.66 -34.72
C ALA A 238 -38.14 40.05 -34.99
N GLU A 239 -36.93 40.13 -35.54
CA GLU A 239 -36.29 41.38 -35.95
C GLU A 239 -37.08 42.09 -37.04
N LYS A 240 -37.50 41.37 -38.09
CA LYS A 240 -38.40 41.91 -39.12
C LYS A 240 -39.71 42.43 -38.54
N THR A 241 -40.22 41.80 -37.47
CA THR A 241 -41.44 42.25 -36.78
C THR A 241 -41.18 43.52 -35.97
N ARG A 242 -40.07 43.61 -35.23
CA ARG A 242 -39.68 44.80 -34.46
C ARG A 242 -39.41 46.00 -35.37
N GLN A 243 -38.70 45.78 -36.49
CA GLN A 243 -38.46 46.82 -37.49
C GLN A 243 -39.79 47.40 -38.01
N LYS A 244 -40.75 46.54 -38.36
CA LYS A 244 -42.10 47.01 -38.76
C LYS A 244 -42.81 47.79 -37.65
N GLN A 245 -42.71 47.37 -36.38
CA GLN A 245 -43.32 48.09 -35.26
C GLN A 245 -42.66 49.45 -35.03
N GLU A 246 -41.33 49.54 -35.13
CA GLU A 246 -40.60 50.80 -35.02
C GLU A 246 -40.93 51.76 -36.16
N GLU A 247 -41.05 51.26 -37.39
CA GLU A 247 -41.52 52.04 -38.54
C GLU A 247 -42.94 52.57 -38.32
N GLN A 248 -43.87 51.75 -37.83
CA GLN A 248 -45.23 52.17 -37.50
C GLN A 248 -45.27 53.21 -36.37
N ALA A 249 -44.48 53.04 -35.31
CA ALA A 249 -44.40 53.98 -34.20
C ALA A 249 -43.83 55.34 -34.62
N LYS A 250 -42.79 55.35 -35.46
CA LYS A 250 -42.25 56.59 -36.05
C LYS A 250 -43.30 57.28 -36.92
N GLN A 251 -44.07 56.52 -37.70
CA GLN A 251 -45.14 57.06 -38.53
C GLN A 251 -46.27 57.67 -37.67
N GLN A 252 -46.64 57.04 -36.55
CA GLN A 252 -47.59 57.60 -35.58
C GLN A 252 -47.07 58.88 -34.92
N GLN A 253 -45.81 58.91 -34.47
CA GLN A 253 -45.23 60.13 -33.88
C GLN A 253 -45.19 61.29 -34.88
N GLN A 254 -44.88 61.02 -36.16
CA GLN A 254 -44.92 62.06 -37.20
C GLN A 254 -46.34 62.60 -37.40
N LEU A 255 -47.37 61.74 -37.41
CA LEU A 255 -48.76 62.16 -37.47
C LEU A 255 -49.17 63.00 -36.24
N GLU A 256 -48.74 62.59 -35.04
CA GLU A 256 -49.06 63.29 -33.79
C GLU A 256 -48.35 64.66 -33.70
N GLN A 257 -47.10 64.77 -34.18
CA GLN A 257 -46.41 66.06 -34.32
C GLN A 257 -47.11 66.97 -35.34
N GLN A 258 -47.56 66.44 -36.48
CA GLN A 258 -48.36 67.20 -37.44
C GLN A 258 -49.68 67.69 -36.83
N GLN A 259 -50.37 66.89 -36.03
CA GLN A 259 -51.59 67.30 -35.32
C GLN A 259 -51.32 68.38 -34.26
N LYS A 260 -50.22 68.28 -33.49
CA LYS A 260 -49.85 69.33 -32.51
C LYS A 260 -49.49 70.65 -33.18
N GLN A 261 -48.84 70.61 -34.35
CA GLN A 261 -48.58 71.80 -35.15
C GLN A 261 -49.88 72.42 -35.71
N GLN A 262 -50.89 71.61 -36.02
CA GLN A 262 -52.21 72.12 -36.43
C GLN A 262 -53.03 72.71 -35.27
N GLN A 263 -52.86 72.26 -34.03
CA GLN A 263 -53.55 72.82 -32.85
C GLN A 263 -52.94 74.12 -32.31
N GLN A 264 -51.76 74.53 -32.81
CA GLN A 264 -51.08 75.76 -32.41
C GLN A 264 -51.28 76.93 -33.41
N GLN A 265 -52.16 76.76 -34.41
CA GLN A 265 -52.64 77.81 -35.32
C GLN A 265 -54.10 78.15 -35.03
#